data_AF-A0A410P3U9-F1
#
_entry.id   AF-A0A410P3U9-F1
#
_cell.length_a   1.000
_cell.length_b   1.000
_cell.length_c   1.000
_cell.angle_alpha   90.00
_cell.angle_beta   90.00
_cell.angle_gamma   90.00
#
_symmetry.space_group_name_H-M   'P 1'
#
loop_
_entity.id
_entity.type
_entity.pdbx_description
1 polymer ?
#
loop_
_entity_poly.entity_id
_entity_poly.type
_entity_poly.pdbx_seq_one_letter_code
_entity_poly.pdbx_strand_id
1 'polypeptide(L)'
;MTSDSLIYGLSVLFFASIVFWAVSAYAEMIIYKAIREASYLLQDILKTRGESGKERPTDYAIVEGRYKDRTMICRINRIAARSWWNFKLGLHCHIEPLRVATQGPADQNHICYPALSTTFTRSFGPSEKLSKNDILNIFEDLTRAAEFIENPTAS
;
A
#
# COMPACT_ATOMS: atom_id res chain seq x y z
N MET A 1 -17.46 -51.00 8.10
CA MET A 1 -17.93 -49.61 8.10
C MET A 1 -19.29 -49.60 7.43
N THR A 2 -20.34 -49.17 8.13
CA THR A 2 -21.71 -49.07 7.59
C THR A 2 -21.80 -47.84 6.69
N SER A 3 -22.64 -47.89 5.65
CA SER A 3 -22.92 -46.77 4.73
C SER A 3 -23.16 -45.45 5.46
N ASP A 4 -23.82 -45.50 6.61
CA ASP A 4 -24.21 -44.34 7.40
C ASP A 4 -23.02 -43.63 8.04
N SER A 5 -21.98 -44.38 8.44
CA SER A 5 -20.72 -43.81 8.94
C SER A 5 -19.97 -43.03 7.86
N LEU A 6 -20.07 -43.47 6.60
CA LEU A 6 -19.43 -42.87 5.45
C LEU A 6 -20.17 -41.58 5.03
N ILE A 7 -21.50 -41.63 4.99
CA ILE A 7 -22.36 -40.45 4.74
C ILE A 7 -22.15 -39.38 5.81
N TYR A 8 -22.08 -39.77 7.08
CA TYR A 8 -21.82 -38.83 8.17
C TYR A 8 -20.43 -38.19 8.04
N GLY A 9 -19.38 -38.99 7.80
CA GLY A 9 -18.03 -38.47 7.60
C GLY A 9 -17.93 -37.51 6.41
N LEU A 10 -18.58 -37.82 5.30
CA LEU A 10 -18.59 -36.99 4.10
C LEU A 10 -19.35 -35.68 4.32
N SER A 11 -20.46 -35.73 5.07
CA SER A 11 -21.22 -34.56 5.48
C SER A 11 -20.38 -33.63 6.37
N VAL A 12 -19.66 -34.18 7.36
CA VAL A 12 -18.79 -33.39 8.24
C VAL A 12 -17.67 -32.71 7.45
N LEU A 13 -17.04 -33.42 6.50
CA LEU A 13 -16.01 -32.84 5.64
C LEU A 13 -16.56 -31.72 4.75
N PHE A 14 -17.77 -31.89 4.23
CA PHE A 14 -18.45 -30.88 3.43
C PHE A 14 -18.79 -29.63 4.25
N PHE A 15 -19.28 -29.78 5.48
CA PHE A 15 -19.47 -28.64 6.38
C PHE A 15 -18.16 -27.95 6.74
N ALA A 16 -17.11 -28.72 7.02
CA ALA A 16 -15.79 -28.17 7.32
C ALA A 16 -15.23 -27.36 6.14
N SER A 17 -15.42 -27.82 4.91
CA SER A 17 -14.95 -27.09 3.72
C SER A 17 -15.74 -25.79 3.48
N ILE A 18 -17.06 -25.80 3.69
CA ILE A 18 -17.89 -24.59 3.63
C ILE A 18 -17.42 -23.56 4.67
N VAL A 19 -17.22 -23.99 5.92
CA VAL A 19 -16.75 -23.11 6.99
C VAL A 19 -15.37 -22.53 6.68
N PHE A 20 -14.45 -23.38 6.20
CA PHE A 20 -13.11 -22.93 5.82
C PHE A 20 -13.15 -21.90 4.69
N TRP A 21 -13.99 -22.14 3.67
CA TRP A 21 -14.16 -21.22 2.56
C TRP A 21 -14.77 -19.89 3.00
N ALA A 22 -15.79 -19.92 3.86
CA ALA A 22 -16.44 -18.72 4.40
C ALA A 22 -15.47 -17.87 5.23
N VAL A 23 -14.64 -18.50 6.07
CA VAL A 23 -13.62 -17.82 6.87
C VAL A 23 -12.54 -17.21 5.96
N SER A 24 -12.09 -17.94 4.94
CA SER A 24 -11.12 -17.42 3.97
C SER A 24 -11.65 -16.22 3.20
N ALA A 25 -12.90 -16.29 2.72
CA ALA A 25 -13.55 -15.20 2.00
C ALA A 25 -13.74 -13.96 2.90
N TYR A 26 -14.10 -14.17 4.17
CA TYR A 26 -14.23 -13.09 5.13
C TYR A 26 -12.89 -12.40 5.43
N ALA A 27 -11.80 -13.17 5.55
CA ALA A 27 -10.47 -12.62 5.73
C ALA A 27 -10.04 -11.75 4.53
N GLU A 28 -10.28 -12.21 3.31
CA GLU A 28 -10.01 -11.41 2.09
C GLU A 28 -10.83 -10.11 2.06
N MET A 29 -12.10 -10.16 2.48
CA MET A 29 -12.95 -8.97 2.54
C MET A 29 -12.44 -7.92 3.52
N ILE A 30 -11.89 -8.33 4.67
CA ILE A 30 -11.28 -7.42 5.65
C ILE A 30 -10.06 -6.73 5.04
N ILE A 31 -9.19 -7.49 4.37
CA ILE A 31 -7.97 -6.95 3.76
C ILE A 31 -8.33 -5.95 2.67
N TYR A 32 -9.27 -6.30 1.79
CA TYR A 32 -9.75 -5.42 0.75
C TYR A 32 -10.31 -4.10 1.32
N LYS A 33 -11.11 -4.19 2.40
CA LYS A 33 -11.63 -3.02 3.09
C LYS A 33 -10.50 -2.14 3.66
N ALA A 34 -9.49 -2.75 4.26
CA ALA A 34 -8.34 -2.01 4.83
C ALA A 34 -7.52 -1.30 3.75
N ILE A 35 -7.22 -1.96 2.62
CA ILE A 35 -6.53 -1.35 1.48
C ILE A 35 -7.35 -0.18 0.92
N ARG A 36 -8.67 -0.36 0.79
CA ARG A 36 -9.57 0.66 0.28
C ARG A 36 -9.64 1.88 1.21
N GLU A 37 -9.80 1.67 2.51
CA GLU A 37 -9.78 2.76 3.50
C GLU A 37 -8.45 3.52 3.51
N ALA A 38 -7.32 2.81 3.48
CA ALA A 38 -6.00 3.43 3.39
C ALA A 38 -5.83 4.22 2.09
N SER A 39 -6.37 3.73 0.97
CA SER A 39 -6.33 4.44 -0.30
C SER A 39 -7.14 5.75 -0.25
N TYR A 40 -8.32 5.75 0.37
CA TYR A 40 -9.11 6.97 0.54
C TYR A 40 -8.42 7.98 1.45
N LEU A 41 -7.77 7.52 2.53
CA LEU A 41 -6.98 8.39 3.40
C LEU A 41 -5.81 9.05 2.64
N LEU A 42 -5.11 8.29 1.80
CA LEU A 42 -4.06 8.87 0.95
C LEU A 42 -4.63 9.88 -0.06
N GLN A 43 -5.79 9.59 -0.66
CA GLN A 43 -6.46 10.51 -1.57
C GLN A 43 -6.97 11.78 -0.89
N ASP A 44 -7.31 11.73 0.40
CA ASP A 44 -7.68 12.90 1.21
C ASP A 44 -6.46 13.78 1.51
N ILE A 45 -5.33 13.16 1.86
CA ILE A 45 -4.08 13.87 2.18
C ILE A 45 -3.45 14.47 0.92
N LEU A 46 -3.43 13.70 -0.17
CA LEU A 46 -2.87 14.12 -1.44
C LEU A 46 -3.91 14.92 -2.22
N LYS A 47 -3.55 16.11 -2.69
CA LYS A 47 -4.38 16.82 -3.68
C LYS A 47 -4.31 16.03 -4.99
N THR A 48 -5.20 15.05 -5.13
CA THR A 48 -5.17 14.03 -6.17
C THR A 48 -5.50 14.64 -7.52
N ARG A 49 -4.65 14.36 -8.51
CA ARG A 49 -4.81 14.83 -9.88
C ARG A 49 -5.66 13.83 -10.66
N GLY A 50 -6.97 13.82 -10.39
CA GLY A 50 -7.95 13.00 -11.11
C GLY A 50 -7.89 11.52 -10.75
N GLU A 51 -9.07 10.91 -10.61
CA GLU A 51 -9.21 9.48 -10.43
C GLU A 51 -8.61 8.73 -11.63
N SER A 52 -7.46 8.10 -11.44
CA SER A 52 -6.99 7.07 -12.38
C SER A 52 -7.94 5.88 -12.24
N GLY A 53 -9.01 5.90 -13.04
CA GLY A 53 -10.04 4.86 -13.18
C GLY A 53 -9.54 3.59 -13.86
N LYS A 54 -8.33 3.14 -13.52
CA LYS A 54 -7.88 1.78 -13.85
C LYS A 54 -8.33 0.87 -12.71
N GLU A 55 -9.12 -0.16 -13.05
CA GLU A 55 -9.50 -1.24 -12.14
C GLU A 55 -8.29 -1.63 -11.29
N ARG A 56 -8.38 -1.33 -9.99
CA ARG A 56 -7.28 -1.58 -9.06
C ARG A 56 -7.27 -3.07 -8.76
N PRO A 57 -6.16 -3.79 -9.00
CA PRO A 57 -6.05 -5.18 -8.62
C PRO A 57 -6.29 -5.35 -7.12
N THR A 58 -6.89 -6.47 -6.74
CA THR A 58 -7.37 -6.75 -5.37
C THR A 58 -6.27 -6.66 -4.30
N ASP A 59 -5.02 -6.86 -4.67
CA ASP A 59 -3.89 -6.98 -3.73
C ASP A 59 -3.09 -5.69 -3.54
N TYR A 60 -3.33 -4.65 -4.35
CA TYR A 60 -2.62 -3.38 -4.22
C TYR A 60 -3.39 -2.15 -4.72
N ALA A 61 -3.10 -1.00 -4.12
CA ALA A 61 -3.60 0.31 -4.55
C ALA A 61 -2.44 1.28 -4.78
N ILE A 62 -2.50 2.04 -5.88
CA ILE A 62 -1.56 3.12 -6.16
C ILE A 62 -2.34 4.43 -6.11
N VAL A 63 -1.85 5.39 -5.34
CA VAL A 63 -2.40 6.74 -5.22
C VAL A 63 -1.31 7.73 -5.57
N GLU A 64 -1.57 8.57 -6.55
CA GLU A 64 -0.68 9.64 -6.98
C GLU A 64 -1.33 10.99 -6.69
N GLY A 65 -0.56 11.93 -6.17
CA GLY A 65 -1.01 13.29 -6.00
C GLY A 65 0.08 14.22 -5.53
N ARG A 66 -0.32 15.43 -5.11
CA ARG A 66 0.63 16.48 -4.71
C ARG A 66 0.58 16.74 -3.21
N TYR A 67 1.76 16.78 -2.57
CA TYR A 67 1.95 17.16 -1.17
C TYR A 67 3.06 18.22 -1.09
N LYS A 68 2.81 19.37 -0.46
CA LYS A 68 3.78 20.50 -0.34
C LYS A 68 4.52 20.80 -1.66
N ASP A 69 3.75 20.94 -2.75
CA ASP A 69 4.22 21.19 -4.12
C ASP A 69 5.08 20.10 -4.78
N ARG A 70 5.24 18.94 -4.12
CA ARG A 70 5.96 17.77 -4.63
C ARG A 70 5.00 16.70 -5.14
N THR A 71 5.37 16.02 -6.21
CA THR A 71 4.63 14.82 -6.68
C THR A 71 4.97 13.66 -5.77
N MET A 72 3.94 13.01 -5.24
CA MET A 72 4.06 11.81 -4.42
C MET A 72 3.27 10.67 -5.02
N ILE A 73 3.92 9.50 -5.08
CA ILE A 73 3.33 8.24 -5.52
C ILE A 73 3.37 7.28 -4.35
N CYS A 74 2.20 6.89 -3.87
CA CYS A 74 2.04 5.97 -2.75
C CYS A 74 1.46 4.65 -3.24
N ARG A 75 2.15 3.55 -2.96
CA ARG A 75 1.70 2.19 -3.27
C ARG A 75 1.43 1.43 -1.98
N ILE A 76 0.19 1.00 -1.79
CA ILE A 76 -0.22 0.12 -0.72
C ILE A 76 -0.27 -1.30 -1.27
N ASN A 77 0.41 -2.25 -0.64
CA ASN A 77 0.36 -3.67 -0.99
C ASN A 77 0.05 -4.52 0.24
N ARG A 78 -0.64 -5.64 0.04
CA ARG A 78 -0.60 -6.75 0.99
C ARG A 78 0.81 -7.34 1.00
N ILE A 79 1.41 -7.46 2.18
CA ILE A 79 2.63 -8.23 2.40
C ILE A 79 2.20 -9.58 2.99
N ALA A 80 2.83 -10.66 2.56
CA ALA A 80 2.53 -12.02 3.01
C ALA A 80 2.29 -12.08 4.52
N ALA A 81 1.12 -12.61 4.89
CA ALA A 81 0.70 -12.73 6.28
C ALA A 81 1.59 -13.73 7.02
N ARG A 82 2.03 -13.39 8.24
CA ARG A 82 2.75 -14.33 9.11
C ARG A 82 1.81 -15.27 9.88
N SER A 83 0.50 -14.97 9.94
CA SER A 83 -0.50 -15.81 10.61
C SER A 83 -1.89 -15.63 9.96
N TRP A 84 -2.80 -16.59 10.21
CA TRP A 84 -4.20 -16.51 9.73
C TRP A 84 -5.03 -15.39 10.37
N TRP A 85 -4.54 -14.80 11.46
CA TRP A 85 -5.27 -13.77 12.24
C TRP A 85 -4.73 -12.35 12.03
N ASN A 86 -3.54 -12.22 11.45
CA ASN A 86 -2.90 -10.92 11.23
C ASN A 86 -2.41 -10.82 9.79
N PHE A 87 -2.75 -9.73 9.12
CA PHE A 87 -2.20 -9.42 7.81
C PHE A 87 -1.20 -8.25 7.94
N LYS A 88 -0.28 -8.15 6.98
CA LYS A 88 0.64 -7.02 6.90
C LYS A 88 0.26 -6.16 5.70
N LEU A 89 0.17 -4.85 5.93
CA LEU A 89 0.13 -3.88 4.85
C LEU A 89 1.50 -3.22 4.74
N GLY A 90 2.01 -3.16 3.53
CA GLY A 90 3.16 -2.37 3.15
C GLY A 90 2.70 -1.11 2.46
N LEU A 91 3.08 0.04 2.99
CA LEU A 91 2.97 1.33 2.34
C LEU A 91 4.36 1.71 1.81
N HIS A 92 4.50 1.72 0.49
CA HIS A 92 5.69 2.19 -0.19
C HIS A 92 5.41 3.55 -0.79
N CYS A 93 6.05 4.59 -0.26
CA CYS A 93 5.88 5.96 -0.73
C CYS A 93 7.12 6.40 -1.50
N HIS A 94 6.89 7.08 -2.62
CA HIS A 94 7.90 7.66 -3.48
C HIS A 94 7.61 9.16 -3.66
N ILE A 95 8.64 9.99 -3.58
CA ILE A 95 8.58 11.43 -3.85
C ILE A 95 9.54 11.78 -4.98
N GLU A 96 9.03 12.52 -5.96
CA GLU A 96 9.86 13.07 -7.02
C GLU A 96 10.55 14.35 -6.52
N PRO A 97 11.87 14.54 -6.80
CA PRO A 97 12.56 15.78 -6.45
C PRO A 97 12.05 16.97 -7.29
N LEU A 98 12.06 18.17 -6.69
CA LEU A 98 11.58 19.42 -7.30
C LEU A 98 12.55 19.97 -8.36
N ARG A 99 13.85 19.63 -8.26
CA ARG A 99 14.86 20.10 -9.20
C ARG A 99 15.04 19.11 -10.34
N VAL A 100 14.82 19.60 -11.57
CA VAL A 100 15.39 19.04 -12.80
C VAL A 100 16.74 19.75 -13.03
N ALA A 101 17.83 19.02 -13.26
CA ALA A 101 19.13 19.60 -13.57
C ALA A 101 19.22 19.63 -15.09
N THR A 102 19.24 20.87 -15.58
CA THR A 102 20.17 21.37 -16.60
C THR A 102 20.54 20.42 -17.74
N GLN A 103 20.00 20.78 -18.91
CA GLN A 103 20.52 20.50 -20.24
C GLN A 103 22.07 20.46 -20.26
N GLY A 104 22.65 19.28 -20.47
CA GLY A 104 23.90 19.12 -21.21
C GLY A 104 23.60 19.02 -22.72
N PRO A 105 24.55 19.36 -23.61
CA PRO A 105 24.34 19.26 -25.05
C PRO A 105 24.09 17.79 -25.44
N ALA A 106 23.26 17.62 -26.47
CA ALA A 106 22.79 16.35 -27.03
C ALA A 106 23.86 15.25 -27.06
N ASP A 107 23.66 14.16 -26.29
CA ASP A 107 23.47 12.83 -26.89
C ASP A 107 23.24 11.67 -25.90
N GLN A 108 23.37 11.84 -24.57
CA GLN A 108 23.10 10.73 -23.62
C GLN A 108 22.50 11.18 -22.26
N ASN A 109 21.61 12.18 -22.26
CA ASN A 109 21.05 12.75 -21.03
C ASN A 109 19.84 11.98 -20.48
N HIS A 110 20.09 10.91 -19.72
CA HIS A 110 19.19 10.54 -18.62
C HIS A 110 19.80 11.05 -17.32
N ILE A 111 19.57 12.32 -17.01
CA ILE A 111 19.84 12.84 -15.66
C ILE A 111 18.73 12.27 -14.76
N CYS A 112 18.94 11.05 -14.28
CA CYS A 112 18.10 10.42 -13.28
C CYS A 112 18.46 11.01 -11.92
N TYR A 113 17.59 11.84 -11.37
CA TYR A 113 17.65 12.10 -9.95
C TYR A 113 17.25 10.84 -9.18
N PRO A 114 17.93 10.50 -8.08
CA PRO A 114 17.49 9.42 -7.23
C PRO A 114 16.13 9.78 -6.65
N ALA A 115 15.11 9.14 -7.19
CA ALA A 115 13.80 9.02 -6.60
C ALA A 115 13.93 8.66 -5.12
N LEU A 116 13.45 9.51 -4.21
CA LEU A 116 13.43 9.18 -2.79
C LEU A 116 12.23 8.27 -2.52
N SER A 117 12.49 7.15 -1.88
CA SER A 117 11.48 6.18 -1.50
C SER A 117 11.63 5.79 -0.05
N THR A 118 10.51 5.65 0.64
CA THR A 118 10.45 5.08 1.98
C THR A 118 9.40 3.98 2.02
N THR A 119 9.70 2.93 2.76
CA THR A 119 8.79 1.81 2.94
C THR A 119 8.40 1.70 4.39
N PHE A 120 7.11 1.85 4.67
CA PHE A 120 6.52 1.60 5.96
C PHE A 120 5.76 0.28 5.93
N THR A 121 6.03 -0.60 6.90
CA THR A 121 5.31 -1.87 7.02
C THR A 121 4.72 -1.99 8.41
N ARG A 122 3.42 -2.30 8.47
CA ARG A 122 2.73 -2.48 9.74
C ARG A 122 1.82 -3.70 9.68
N SER A 123 1.84 -4.47 10.76
CA SER A 123 0.88 -5.55 10.97
C SER A 123 -0.44 -4.94 11.41
N PHE A 124 -1.53 -5.39 10.81
CA PHE A 124 -2.88 -4.94 11.14
C PHE A 124 -3.67 -6.12 11.68
N GLY A 125 -4.26 -5.93 12.86
CA GLY A 125 -5.39 -6.72 13.32
C GLY A 125 -6.65 -6.42 12.49
N PRO A 126 -7.70 -7.26 12.59
CA PRO A 126 -8.92 -7.13 11.78
C PRO A 126 -9.71 -5.82 12.00
N SER A 127 -9.47 -5.10 13.11
CA SER A 127 -10.10 -3.82 13.42
C SER A 127 -9.16 -2.62 13.33
N GLU A 128 -7.86 -2.84 13.08
CA GLU A 128 -6.88 -1.78 13.08
C GLU A 128 -6.89 -1.02 11.75
N LYS A 129 -6.70 0.30 11.84
CA LYS A 129 -6.66 1.20 10.68
C LYS A 129 -5.33 1.93 10.63
N LEU A 130 -4.89 2.28 9.42
CA LEU A 130 -3.73 3.11 9.23
C LEU A 130 -4.04 4.53 9.75
N SER A 131 -3.23 5.04 10.68
CA SER A 131 -3.43 6.37 11.24
C SER A 131 -3.00 7.44 10.24
N LYS A 132 -3.80 8.51 10.12
CA LYS A 132 -3.45 9.69 9.33
C LYS A 132 -2.10 10.29 9.76
N ASN A 133 -1.80 10.28 11.06
CA ASN A 133 -0.56 10.82 11.61
C ASN A 133 0.66 10.00 11.16
N ASP A 134 0.54 8.67 11.07
CA ASP A 134 1.63 7.82 10.61
C ASP A 134 1.99 8.15 9.15
N ILE A 135 0.98 8.35 8.31
CA ILE A 135 1.16 8.72 6.89
C ILE A 135 1.81 10.11 6.78
N LEU A 136 1.34 11.08 7.56
CA LEU A 136 1.89 12.43 7.53
C LEU A 136 3.36 12.45 7.97
N ASN A 137 3.72 11.70 9.02
CA ASN A 137 5.12 11.60 9.46
C ASN A 137 6.01 11.06 8.35
N ILE A 138 5.56 10.00 7.65
CA ILE A 138 6.28 9.44 6.49
C ILE A 138 6.45 10.49 5.39
N PHE A 139 5.42 11.29 5.13
CA PHE A 139 5.47 12.31 4.09
C PHE A 139 6.40 13.47 4.45
N GLU A 140 6.39 13.89 5.71
CA GLU A 140 7.32 14.89 6.24
C GLU A 140 8.77 14.41 6.17
N ASP A 141 9.04 13.16 6.58
CA ASP A 141 10.39 12.58 6.52
C ASP A 141 10.90 12.50 5.08
N LEU A 142 10.05 12.08 4.14
CA LEU A 142 10.38 12.07 2.70
C LEU A 142 10.66 13.48 2.17
N THR A 143 9.82 14.44 2.55
CA THR A 143 9.96 15.83 2.11
C THR A 143 11.27 16.43 2.64
N ARG A 144 11.57 16.22 3.93
CA ARG A 144 12.82 16.68 4.56
C ARG A 144 14.05 16.02 3.93
N ALA A 145 13.99 14.71 3.65
CA ALA A 145 15.07 14.02 2.97
C ALA A 145 15.30 14.59 1.56
N ALA A 146 14.22 14.92 0.84
CA ALA A 146 14.31 15.52 -0.50
C ALA A 146 14.92 16.93 -0.46
N GLU A 147 14.53 17.74 0.53
CA GLU A 147 15.10 19.07 0.74
C GLU A 147 16.61 19.02 1.05
N PHE A 148 17.06 18.04 1.84
CA PHE A 148 18.48 17.86 2.16
C PHE A 148 19.30 17.51 0.92
N ILE A 149 18.80 16.60 0.06
CA ILE A 149 19.48 16.23 -1.19
C ILE A 149 19.51 17.39 -2.18
N GLU A 150 18.45 18.19 -2.24
CA GLU A 150 18.36 19.32 -3.15
C GLU A 150 19.22 20.52 -2.72
N ASN A 151 19.45 20.72 -1.42
CA ASN A 151 20.24 21.82 -0.87
C ASN A 151 21.38 21.34 0.04
N PRO A 152 22.44 20.72 -0.52
CA PRO A 152 23.57 20.20 0.26
C PRO A 152 24.45 21.30 0.91
N THR A 153 24.20 22.58 0.65
CA THR A 153 25.04 23.72 1.08
C THR A 153 24.48 24.55 2.26
N ALA A 154 23.44 24.08 2.96
CA ALA A 154 22.91 24.75 4.15
C ALA A 154 23.61 24.30 5.46
N SER A 155 24.93 24.13 5.42
CA SER A 155 25.80 23.86 6.58
C SER A 155 26.65 25.07 6.93
#